data_AF-A0A4R1RRU2-F1
#
_entry.id   AF-A0A4R1RRU2-F1
#
_cell.length_a   1.000
_cell.length_b   1.000
_cell.length_c   1.000
_cell.angle_alpha   90.00
_cell.angle_beta   90.00
_cell.angle_gamma   90.00
#
_symmetry.space_group_name_H-M   'P 1'
#
loop_
_entity.id
_entity.type
_entity.pdbx_description
1 polymer ?
#
loop_
_entity_poly.entity_id
_entity_poly.type
_entity_poly.pdbx_seq_one_letter_code
_entity_poly.pdbx_strand_id
1 'polypeptide(L)'
;MKKLFFLALIFISLNAFAQIETDCDDLNKLACCPSLESGYIPEILPWDKVGSKTTYKEAIYGMFPKILEYKEFIYRDLFSSSFQNLEEYAPLDPPTLTNSKLSFSYCIPNTRQVMKVEITDYNAPFFETKIGKALKDLDLVVFQPNVIALGIHNHSPLNKKYKNSVIASTRFSPYGGKSDDVQYVAYVSDRYLITITIDDKPMRFTEPIQVEEFINDYVSQINLTEK
;
A
#
# COMPACT_ATOMS: atom_id res chain seq x y z
N MET A 1 19.86 40.80 -23.81
CA MET A 1 20.45 39.90 -22.80
C MET A 1 19.59 39.64 -21.55
N LYS A 2 18.34 40.14 -21.44
CA LYS A 2 17.44 39.82 -20.31
C LYS A 2 16.55 38.57 -20.52
N LYS A 3 16.37 38.11 -21.76
CA LYS A 3 15.51 36.95 -22.09
C LYS A 3 16.19 35.58 -21.90
N LEU A 4 17.52 35.51 -21.92
CA LEU A 4 18.27 34.27 -21.66
C LEU A 4 18.28 33.86 -20.18
N PHE A 5 18.21 34.83 -19.26
CA PHE A 5 18.15 34.55 -17.82
C PHE A 5 16.83 33.88 -17.39
N PHE A 6 15.72 34.19 -18.08
CA PHE A 6 14.42 33.56 -17.79
C PHE A 6 14.37 32.08 -18.21
N LEU A 7 15.01 31.70 -19.32
CA LEU A 7 15.10 30.29 -19.73
C LEU A 7 15.99 29.47 -18.79
N ALA A 8 17.10 30.05 -18.32
CA ALA A 8 17.98 29.36 -17.36
C ALA A 8 17.27 29.12 -16.01
N LEU A 9 16.42 30.05 -15.54
CA LEU A 9 15.63 29.86 -14.33
C LEU A 9 14.59 28.74 -14.47
N ILE A 10 13.95 28.61 -15.64
CA ILE A 10 12.98 27.53 -15.93
C ILE A 10 13.68 26.16 -15.96
N PHE A 11 14.91 26.08 -16.49
CA PHE A 11 15.71 24.86 -16.49
C PHE A 11 16.23 24.47 -15.09
N ILE A 12 16.47 25.45 -14.21
CA ILE A 12 16.86 25.16 -12.81
C ILE A 12 15.66 24.70 -11.98
N SER A 13 14.45 25.22 -12.24
CA SER A 13 13.22 24.71 -11.60
C SER A 13 12.82 23.30 -12.08
N LEU A 14 13.31 22.83 -13.23
CA LEU A 14 13.05 21.48 -13.72
C LEU A 14 13.97 20.40 -13.11
N ASN A 15 15.10 20.79 -12.51
CA ASN A 15 16.04 19.85 -11.87
C ASN A 15 15.87 19.74 -10.34
N ALA A 16 14.92 20.48 -9.76
CA ALA A 16 14.48 20.27 -8.37
C ALA A 16 13.42 19.16 -8.24
N PHE A 17 12.93 18.63 -9.38
CA PHE A 17 12.08 17.45 -9.39
C PHE A 17 12.93 16.21 -9.15
N ALA A 18 12.89 15.80 -7.90
CA ALA A 18 12.98 14.42 -7.47
C ALA A 18 14.24 13.63 -7.84
N GLN A 19 15.13 13.42 -6.86
CA GLN A 19 15.96 12.22 -6.85
C GLN A 19 15.04 11.02 -6.59
N ILE A 20 14.40 10.53 -7.65
CA ILE A 20 13.86 9.17 -7.68
C ILE A 20 15.05 8.24 -7.38
N GLU A 21 14.86 7.25 -6.51
CA GLU A 21 15.93 6.30 -6.20
C GLU A 21 16.14 5.37 -7.41
N THR A 22 16.99 5.81 -8.34
CA THR A 22 17.33 5.14 -9.61
C THR A 22 18.63 4.35 -9.54
N ASP A 23 19.30 4.30 -8.39
CA ASP A 23 20.60 3.61 -8.22
C ASP A 23 20.44 2.08 -8.19
N CYS A 24 19.93 1.52 -9.28
CA CYS A 24 19.64 0.10 -9.42
C CYS A 24 20.88 -0.80 -9.49
N ASP A 25 22.06 -0.19 -9.53
CA ASP A 25 23.33 -0.88 -9.63
C ASP A 25 23.88 -1.31 -8.25
N ASP A 26 23.34 -0.79 -7.14
CA ASP A 26 23.70 -1.23 -5.78
C ASP A 26 23.12 -2.62 -5.46
N LEU A 27 23.99 -3.63 -5.57
CA LEU A 27 23.71 -5.04 -5.25
C LEU A 27 23.46 -5.30 -3.76
N ASN A 28 23.77 -4.36 -2.85
CA ASN A 28 23.47 -4.50 -1.43
C ASN A 28 22.02 -4.11 -1.10
N LYS A 29 21.30 -3.53 -2.06
CA LYS A 29 19.89 -3.17 -1.92
C LYS A 29 18.99 -4.20 -2.58
N LEU A 30 17.70 -4.16 -2.24
CA LEU A 30 16.67 -4.94 -2.92
C LEU A 30 16.72 -4.71 -4.44
N ALA A 31 16.43 -5.75 -5.21
CA ALA A 31 16.40 -5.64 -6.66
C ALA A 31 15.40 -4.56 -7.11
N CYS A 32 15.78 -3.82 -8.16
CA CYS A 32 14.88 -2.83 -8.76
C CYS A 32 13.67 -3.47 -9.43
N CYS A 33 12.64 -2.65 -9.56
CA CYS A 33 11.48 -2.95 -10.38
C CYS A 33 11.94 -3.27 -11.81
N PRO A 34 11.49 -4.40 -12.39
CA PRO A 34 11.76 -4.69 -13.79
C PRO A 34 11.11 -3.64 -14.70
N SER A 35 11.61 -3.49 -15.93
CA SER A 35 11.03 -2.56 -16.90
C SER A 35 10.35 -3.29 -18.06
N LEU A 36 9.28 -2.68 -18.59
CA LEU A 36 8.62 -3.18 -19.80
C LEU A 36 9.61 -3.23 -20.98
N GLU A 37 10.53 -2.27 -21.05
CA GLU A 37 11.58 -2.22 -22.07
C GLU A 37 12.57 -3.40 -21.98
N SER A 38 12.82 -3.92 -20.76
CA SER A 38 13.62 -5.12 -20.54
C SER A 38 12.88 -6.44 -20.86
N GLY A 39 11.63 -6.36 -21.32
CA GLY A 39 10.80 -7.51 -21.68
C GLY A 39 9.95 -8.06 -20.54
N TYR A 40 9.83 -7.34 -19.42
CA TYR A 40 8.90 -7.71 -18.35
C TYR A 40 7.45 -7.45 -18.78
N ILE A 41 6.58 -8.41 -18.48
CA ILE A 41 5.15 -8.33 -18.78
C ILE A 41 4.40 -8.51 -17.45
N PRO A 42 3.81 -7.44 -16.88
CA PRO A 42 3.00 -7.52 -15.68
C PRO A 42 1.83 -8.48 -15.90
N GLU A 43 1.66 -9.47 -15.03
CA GLU A 43 0.58 -10.44 -15.12
C GLU A 43 -0.01 -10.75 -13.75
N ILE A 44 -1.31 -10.50 -13.58
CA ILE A 44 -2.05 -10.99 -12.42
C ILE A 44 -2.52 -12.41 -12.72
N LEU A 45 -1.83 -13.39 -12.13
CA LEU A 45 -2.17 -14.80 -12.27
C LEU A 45 -3.62 -15.07 -11.83
N PRO A 46 -4.37 -15.92 -12.54
CA PRO A 46 -5.69 -16.35 -12.09
C PRO A 46 -5.61 -17.09 -10.75
N TRP A 47 -6.69 -17.06 -9.96
CA TRP A 47 -6.72 -17.59 -8.59
C TRP A 47 -6.27 -19.05 -8.48
N ASP A 48 -6.57 -19.89 -9.47
CA ASP A 48 -6.16 -21.29 -9.54
C ASP A 48 -4.64 -21.49 -9.65
N LYS A 49 -3.88 -20.45 -9.99
CA LYS A 49 -2.41 -20.45 -10.02
C LYS A 49 -1.77 -19.76 -8.82
N VAL A 50 -2.56 -19.17 -7.93
CA VAL A 50 -2.07 -18.53 -6.70
C VAL A 50 -1.76 -19.59 -5.64
N GLY A 51 -0.60 -19.49 -4.98
CA GLY A 51 -0.23 -20.37 -3.86
C GLY A 51 -1.01 -20.09 -2.57
N SER A 52 -1.04 -21.06 -1.65
CA SER A 52 -1.66 -20.92 -0.31
C SER A 52 -3.14 -20.50 -0.34
N LYS A 53 -3.96 -21.28 -1.07
CA LYS A 53 -5.38 -21.00 -1.30
C LYS A 53 -6.21 -21.29 -0.06
N THR A 54 -7.00 -20.31 0.37
CA THR A 54 -8.08 -20.47 1.36
C THR A 54 -9.32 -19.75 0.84
N THR A 55 -10.50 -20.11 1.32
CA THR A 55 -11.76 -19.43 0.95
C THR A 55 -11.74 -17.94 1.30
N TYR A 56 -11.09 -17.56 2.41
CA TYR A 56 -10.91 -16.17 2.80
C TYR A 56 -10.01 -15.41 1.81
N LYS A 57 -8.89 -16.00 1.41
CA LYS A 57 -7.99 -15.40 0.42
C LYS A 57 -8.61 -15.35 -0.97
N GLU A 58 -9.43 -16.33 -1.35
CA GLU A 58 -10.20 -16.29 -2.60
C GLU A 58 -11.18 -15.11 -2.61
N ALA A 59 -11.92 -14.92 -1.52
CA ALA A 59 -12.83 -13.79 -1.37
C ALA A 59 -12.09 -12.46 -1.50
N ILE A 60 -10.95 -12.31 -0.81
CA ILE A 60 -10.10 -11.12 -0.90
C ILE A 60 -9.58 -10.91 -2.33
N TYR A 61 -9.12 -11.98 -2.99
CA TYR A 61 -8.62 -11.91 -4.36
C TYR A 61 -9.72 -11.40 -5.33
N GLY A 62 -10.98 -11.77 -5.09
CA GLY A 62 -12.14 -11.26 -5.84
C GLY A 62 -12.49 -9.79 -5.59
N MET A 63 -11.99 -9.19 -4.49
CA MET A 63 -12.16 -7.76 -4.18
C MET A 63 -11.08 -6.89 -4.85
N PHE A 64 -9.93 -7.48 -5.17
CA PHE A 64 -8.80 -6.73 -5.68
C PHE A 64 -9.05 -6.22 -7.12
N PRO A 65 -8.76 -4.94 -7.41
CA PRO A 65 -8.88 -4.42 -8.76
C PRO A 65 -7.72 -4.96 -9.61
N LYS A 66 -8.03 -5.70 -10.68
CA LYS A 66 -7.03 -6.36 -11.55
C LYS A 66 -6.33 -5.39 -12.50
N ILE A 67 -5.75 -4.34 -11.95
CA ILE A 67 -5.05 -3.27 -12.67
C ILE A 67 -3.59 -3.67 -12.83
N LEU A 68 -3.08 -3.67 -14.07
CA LEU A 68 -1.67 -4.01 -14.37
C LEU A 68 -0.75 -2.79 -14.32
N GLU A 69 -1.28 -1.58 -14.51
CA GLU A 69 -0.53 -0.33 -14.46
C GLU A 69 -1.39 0.76 -13.81
N TYR A 70 -0.81 1.47 -12.85
CA TYR A 70 -1.47 2.53 -12.12
C TYR A 70 -0.52 3.71 -11.88
N LYS A 71 -0.77 4.85 -12.54
CA LYS A 71 0.01 6.09 -12.35
C LYS A 71 1.53 5.84 -12.34
N GLU A 72 2.04 5.23 -13.41
CA GLU A 72 3.45 4.83 -13.61
C GLU A 72 3.94 3.61 -12.81
N PHE A 73 3.15 3.14 -11.84
CA PHE A 73 3.44 1.89 -11.15
C PHE A 73 2.96 0.71 -11.98
N ILE A 74 3.84 -0.24 -12.28
CA ILE A 74 3.48 -1.51 -12.92
C ILE A 74 3.27 -2.58 -11.85
N TYR A 75 2.30 -3.47 -12.06
CA TYR A 75 2.09 -4.62 -11.20
C TYR A 75 3.34 -5.51 -11.22
N ARG A 76 3.76 -5.95 -10.03
CA ARG A 76 4.96 -6.77 -9.85
C ARG A 76 4.62 -8.19 -9.40
N ASP A 77 3.94 -8.30 -8.27
CA ASP A 77 3.72 -9.58 -7.61
C ASP A 77 2.52 -9.59 -6.67
N LEU A 78 1.97 -10.78 -6.47
CA LEU A 78 0.99 -11.10 -5.45
C LEU A 78 1.70 -11.87 -4.35
N PHE A 79 1.83 -11.26 -3.18
CA PHE A 79 2.32 -11.92 -1.99
C PHE A 79 1.15 -12.35 -1.11
N SER A 80 0.96 -13.65 -1.03
CA SER A 80 0.10 -14.30 -0.03
C SER A 80 1.01 -14.70 1.12
N SER A 81 1.37 -13.74 2.01
CA SER A 81 2.08 -14.12 3.22
C SER A 81 1.17 -15.05 4.02
N SER A 82 1.50 -16.34 4.12
CA SER A 82 1.35 -17.00 5.41
C SER A 82 2.46 -16.42 6.29
N PHE A 83 2.19 -16.25 7.58
CA PHE A 83 3.26 -16.14 8.56
C PHE A 83 4.16 -17.38 8.45
N GLN A 84 5.15 -17.40 7.55
CA GLN A 84 6.17 -18.46 7.54
C GLN A 84 7.05 -18.40 8.80
N ASN A 85 7.04 -17.29 9.54
CA ASN A 85 7.99 -17.06 10.64
C ASN A 85 7.39 -17.18 12.06
N LEU A 86 6.10 -17.53 12.20
CA LEU A 86 5.54 -17.91 13.51
C LEU A 86 5.36 -19.42 13.67
N GLU A 87 5.27 -20.18 12.56
CA GLU A 87 5.31 -21.65 12.61
C GLU A 87 6.64 -22.19 13.18
N GLU A 88 7.74 -21.44 13.01
CA GLU A 88 9.07 -21.81 13.54
C GLU A 88 9.21 -21.59 15.05
N TYR A 89 8.45 -20.65 15.64
CA TYR A 89 8.55 -20.29 17.07
C TYR A 89 7.38 -20.77 17.93
N ALA A 90 6.27 -21.16 17.32
CA ALA A 90 5.17 -21.82 17.99
C ALA A 90 4.47 -22.76 17.00
N PRO A 91 4.64 -24.08 17.09
CA PRO A 91 3.78 -25.00 16.36
C PRO A 91 2.35 -24.82 16.88
N LEU A 92 1.57 -24.00 16.18
CA LEU A 92 0.14 -23.89 16.40
C LEU A 92 -0.48 -25.13 15.77
N ASP A 93 -0.70 -26.14 16.60
CA ASP A 93 -1.60 -27.24 16.30
C ASP A 93 -3.03 -26.80 16.73
N PRO A 94 -4.02 -26.77 15.83
CA PRO A 94 -3.97 -27.23 14.45
C PRO A 94 -3.33 -26.21 13.48
N PRO A 95 -2.73 -26.69 12.36
CA PRO A 95 -1.90 -25.93 11.41
C PRO A 95 -2.69 -24.99 10.49
N THR A 96 -3.74 -24.33 10.98
CA THR A 96 -4.82 -23.79 10.12
C THR A 96 -5.11 -22.30 10.31
N LEU A 97 -4.36 -21.61 11.17
CA LEU A 97 -4.62 -20.21 11.49
C LEU A 97 -3.71 -19.29 10.67
N THR A 98 -3.92 -19.24 9.36
CA THR A 98 -3.25 -18.24 8.52
C THR A 98 -3.96 -16.89 8.65
N ASN A 99 -3.18 -15.82 8.77
CA ASN A 99 -3.72 -14.49 8.52
C ASN A 99 -4.29 -14.47 7.09
N SER A 100 -5.58 -14.14 6.98
CA SER A 100 -6.22 -13.99 5.68
C SER A 100 -5.91 -12.61 5.14
N LYS A 101 -4.65 -12.42 4.78
CA LYS A 101 -4.09 -11.22 4.17
C LYS A 101 -3.62 -11.58 2.77
N LEU A 102 -4.00 -10.77 1.79
CA LEU A 102 -3.37 -10.75 0.47
C LEU A 102 -2.76 -9.38 0.21
N SER A 103 -1.57 -9.39 -0.35
CA SER A 103 -0.81 -8.19 -0.69
C SER A 103 -0.47 -8.22 -2.18
N PHE A 104 -0.80 -7.16 -2.89
CA PHE A 104 -0.40 -6.96 -4.27
C PHE A 104 0.59 -5.81 -4.31
N SER A 105 1.74 -6.02 -4.94
CA SER A 105 2.76 -5.00 -5.08
C SER A 105 2.79 -4.48 -6.50
N TYR A 106 2.96 -3.17 -6.58
CA TYR A 106 3.33 -2.45 -7.77
C TYR A 106 4.67 -1.75 -7.54
N CYS A 107 5.36 -1.38 -8.61
CA CYS A 107 6.61 -0.63 -8.53
C CYS A 107 6.80 0.27 -9.75
N ILE A 108 7.60 1.34 -9.59
CA ILE A 108 7.99 2.20 -10.72
C ILE A 108 9.17 1.54 -11.44
N PRO A 109 9.11 1.29 -12.76
CA PRO A 109 10.17 0.65 -13.54
C PRO A 109 11.55 1.26 -13.31
N ASN A 110 12.60 0.43 -13.20
CA ASN A 110 13.98 0.86 -12.96
C ASN A 110 14.18 1.71 -11.69
N THR A 111 13.31 1.52 -10.69
CA THR A 111 13.45 2.14 -9.36
C THR A 111 13.19 1.10 -8.27
N ARG A 112 13.40 1.48 -7.00
CA ARG A 112 12.98 0.68 -5.84
C ARG A 112 11.66 1.12 -5.22
N GLN A 113 10.98 2.09 -5.83
CA GLN A 113 9.75 2.65 -5.30
C GLN A 113 8.60 1.67 -5.50
N VAL A 114 7.83 1.45 -4.44
CA VAL A 114 6.74 0.49 -4.41
C VAL A 114 5.43 1.12 -3.96
N MET A 115 4.34 0.62 -4.52
CA MET A 115 3.00 0.77 -3.95
C MET A 115 2.50 -0.61 -3.58
N LYS A 116 2.12 -0.80 -2.33
CA LYS A 116 1.60 -2.08 -1.81
C LYS A 116 0.16 -1.92 -1.41
N VAL A 117 -0.69 -2.81 -1.93
CA VAL A 117 -2.11 -2.87 -1.60
C VAL A 117 -2.38 -4.14 -0.85
N GLU A 118 -2.89 -4.01 0.36
CA GLU A 118 -3.15 -5.12 1.26
C GLU A 118 -4.62 -5.13 1.64
N ILE A 119 -5.23 -6.32 1.63
CA ILE A 119 -6.57 -6.53 2.17
C ILE A 119 -6.49 -7.68 3.17
N THR A 120 -6.98 -7.43 4.38
CA THR A 120 -7.02 -8.39 5.49
C THR A 120 -8.47 -8.69 5.86
N ASP A 121 -8.84 -9.97 5.95
CA ASP A 121 -10.15 -10.42 6.44
C ASP A 121 -10.07 -10.79 7.92
N TYR A 122 -10.61 -9.94 8.79
CA TYR A 122 -10.66 -10.16 10.23
C TYR A 122 -11.67 -11.21 10.69
N ASN A 123 -12.50 -11.75 9.79
CA ASN A 123 -13.34 -12.92 10.11
C ASN A 123 -12.59 -14.24 9.92
N ALA A 124 -11.32 -14.21 9.49
CA ALA A 124 -10.53 -15.42 9.42
C ALA A 124 -10.26 -16.00 10.82
N PRO A 125 -10.26 -17.33 10.99
CA PRO A 125 -10.13 -17.97 12.31
C PRO A 125 -8.91 -17.55 13.12
N PHE A 126 -7.81 -17.16 12.44
CA PHE A 126 -6.62 -16.61 13.10
C PHE A 126 -6.94 -15.46 14.04
N PHE A 127 -7.88 -14.58 13.68
CA PHE A 127 -8.26 -13.41 14.46
C PHE A 127 -9.17 -13.72 15.65
N GLU A 128 -9.57 -14.97 15.84
CA GLU A 128 -10.25 -15.43 17.07
C GLU A 128 -9.26 -15.79 18.18
N THR A 129 -7.99 -16.05 17.83
CA THR A 129 -6.90 -16.33 18.78
C THR A 129 -6.53 -15.09 19.58
N LYS A 130 -5.82 -15.28 20.71
CA LYS A 130 -5.31 -14.16 21.52
C LYS A 130 -4.37 -13.25 20.71
N ILE A 131 -3.48 -13.84 19.90
CA ILE A 131 -2.50 -13.10 19.10
C ILE A 131 -3.22 -12.35 17.97
N GLY A 132 -4.13 -13.03 17.26
CA GLY A 132 -4.91 -12.42 16.20
C GLY A 132 -5.75 -11.24 16.70
N LYS A 133 -6.45 -11.38 17.83
CA LYS A 133 -7.18 -10.27 18.47
C LYS A 133 -6.27 -9.09 18.77
N ALA A 134 -5.10 -9.32 19.37
CA ALA A 134 -4.15 -8.26 19.66
C ALA A 134 -3.61 -7.56 18.39
N LEU A 135 -3.37 -8.31 17.31
CA LEU A 135 -2.97 -7.74 16.02
C LEU A 135 -4.09 -6.90 15.40
N LYS A 136 -5.34 -7.39 15.42
CA LYS A 136 -6.50 -6.62 14.98
C LYS A 136 -6.63 -5.31 15.77
N ASP A 137 -6.52 -5.37 17.09
CA ASP A 137 -6.63 -4.18 17.94
C ASP A 137 -5.50 -3.16 17.64
N LEU A 138 -4.28 -3.64 17.37
CA LEU A 138 -3.17 -2.81 16.97
C LEU A 138 -3.39 -2.17 15.59
N ASP A 139 -3.81 -2.94 14.60
CA ASP A 139 -4.07 -2.44 13.25
C ASP A 139 -5.20 -1.38 13.25
N LEU A 140 -6.24 -1.58 14.07
CA LEU A 140 -7.38 -0.68 14.18
C LEU A 140 -7.11 0.58 15.03
N VAL A 141 -5.95 0.67 15.69
CA VAL A 141 -5.58 1.84 16.50
C VAL A 141 -5.58 3.13 15.66
N VAL A 142 -5.31 3.03 14.36
CA VAL A 142 -5.29 4.17 13.43
C VAL A 142 -6.66 4.87 13.30
N PHE A 143 -7.76 4.19 13.64
CA PHE A 143 -9.10 4.80 13.60
C PHE A 143 -9.52 5.43 14.94
N GLN A 144 -8.68 5.34 15.98
CA GLN A 144 -9.00 5.92 17.27
C GLN A 144 -8.77 7.44 17.25
N PRO A 145 -9.70 8.24 17.82
CA PRO A 145 -9.68 9.71 17.71
C PRO A 145 -8.46 10.38 18.37
N ASN A 146 -7.77 9.68 19.27
CA ASN A 146 -6.67 10.24 20.06
C ASN A 146 -5.27 9.99 19.47
N VAL A 147 -5.17 9.37 18.29
CA VAL A 147 -3.89 8.88 17.74
C VAL A 147 -3.27 9.91 16.79
N ILE A 148 -3.14 11.14 17.28
CA ILE A 148 -2.64 12.29 16.50
C ILE A 148 -1.15 12.09 16.11
N ALA A 149 -0.39 11.37 16.95
CA ALA A 149 1.05 11.16 16.74
C ALA A 149 1.38 10.43 15.42
N LEU A 150 0.44 9.65 14.87
CA LEU A 150 0.61 8.93 13.61
C LEU A 150 0.31 9.79 12.37
N GLY A 151 -0.04 11.07 12.54
CA GLY A 151 -0.39 11.98 11.44
C GLY A 151 -1.58 11.46 10.63
N ILE A 152 -2.66 11.14 11.34
CA ILE A 152 -3.88 10.55 10.79
C ILE A 152 -4.86 11.64 10.41
N HIS A 153 -5.42 11.53 9.21
CA HIS A 153 -6.38 12.45 8.63
C HIS A 153 -7.65 11.69 8.26
N ASN A 154 -8.64 11.78 9.15
CA ASN A 154 -9.85 10.93 9.17
C ASN A 154 -10.91 11.27 8.12
N HIS A 155 -10.70 12.32 7.31
CA HIS A 155 -11.66 12.75 6.31
C HIS A 155 -11.02 12.76 4.94
N SER A 156 -11.49 11.84 4.12
CA SER A 156 -11.28 11.78 2.68
C SER A 156 -12.42 12.59 2.00
N PRO A 157 -12.29 13.92 1.77
CA PRO A 157 -13.34 14.73 1.13
C PRO A 157 -13.74 14.26 -0.28
N LEU A 158 -12.85 13.57 -0.99
CA LEU A 158 -13.02 13.10 -2.37
C LEU A 158 -13.55 11.66 -2.44
N ASN A 159 -13.03 10.78 -1.60
CA ASN A 159 -13.37 9.36 -1.60
C ASN A 159 -14.42 9.02 -0.53
N LYS A 160 -15.69 9.03 -0.95
CA LYS A 160 -16.84 8.69 -0.09
C LYS A 160 -17.21 7.20 -0.11
N LYS A 161 -16.39 6.35 -0.74
CA LYS A 161 -16.72 4.93 -0.90
C LYS A 161 -16.74 4.17 0.43
N TYR A 162 -15.82 4.51 1.34
CA TYR A 162 -15.73 3.91 2.66
C TYR A 162 -15.75 5.00 3.73
N LYS A 163 -16.76 4.98 4.60
CA LYS A 163 -16.98 5.98 5.66
C LYS A 163 -15.81 6.00 6.65
N ASN A 164 -15.30 4.83 7.01
CA ASN A 164 -14.15 4.69 7.91
C ASN A 164 -12.87 4.52 7.08
N SER A 165 -12.39 5.62 6.51
CA SER A 165 -11.11 5.66 5.82
C SER A 165 -10.29 6.88 6.23
N VAL A 166 -8.96 6.72 6.23
CA VAL A 166 -8.02 7.73 6.71
C VAL A 166 -6.79 7.76 5.82
N ILE A 167 -6.16 8.92 5.72
CA ILE A 167 -4.77 9.02 5.26
C ILE A 167 -3.87 9.05 6.49
N ALA A 168 -2.85 8.20 6.52
CA ALA A 168 -1.91 8.10 7.63
C ALA A 168 -0.47 8.24 7.14
N SER A 169 0.27 9.15 7.77
CA SER A 169 1.73 9.22 7.67
C SER A 169 2.25 10.08 8.80
N THR A 170 3.30 9.63 9.48
CA THR A 170 3.93 10.42 10.56
C THR A 170 4.41 11.79 10.05
N ARG A 171 4.68 11.94 8.76
CA ARG A 171 5.06 13.23 8.15
C ARG A 171 3.95 14.28 8.23
N PHE A 172 2.69 13.85 8.23
CA PHE A 172 1.54 14.75 8.38
C PHE A 172 1.16 15.00 9.85
N SER A 173 2.00 14.54 10.79
CA SER A 173 1.81 14.78 12.22
C SER A 173 2.11 16.24 12.54
N PRO A 174 1.27 16.90 13.36
CA PRO A 174 1.52 18.28 13.81
C PRO A 174 2.79 18.39 14.68
N TYR A 175 3.36 17.26 15.11
CA TYR A 175 4.59 17.20 15.91
C TYR A 175 5.88 17.08 15.09
N GLY A 176 5.80 17.18 13.75
CA GLY A 176 6.98 17.23 12.87
C GLY A 176 7.65 15.87 12.63
N GLY A 177 6.84 14.82 12.48
CA GLY A 177 7.34 13.48 12.14
C GLY A 177 7.97 13.41 10.74
N LYS A 178 8.66 12.31 10.45
CA LYS A 178 9.25 12.01 9.13
C LYS A 178 8.92 10.59 8.73
N SER A 179 8.56 10.40 7.47
CA SER A 179 8.32 9.09 6.85
C SER A 179 8.49 9.24 5.34
N ASP A 180 9.14 8.28 4.70
CA ASP A 180 9.20 8.18 3.25
C ASP A 180 7.92 7.55 2.66
N ASP A 181 7.05 7.01 3.52
CA ASP A 181 5.80 6.38 3.12
C ASP A 181 4.58 7.22 3.50
N VAL A 182 3.53 7.10 2.68
CA VAL A 182 2.15 7.51 3.00
C VAL A 182 1.20 6.34 2.84
N GLN A 183 0.10 6.35 3.60
CA GLN A 183 -0.85 5.26 3.60
C GLN A 183 -2.28 5.77 3.46
N TYR A 184 -3.07 5.05 2.67
CA TYR A 184 -4.52 5.06 2.76
C TYR A 184 -4.96 3.80 3.52
N VAL A 185 -5.77 3.97 4.56
CA VAL A 185 -6.28 2.86 5.37
C VAL A 185 -7.80 2.95 5.45
N ALA A 186 -8.50 1.86 5.18
CA ALA A 186 -9.95 1.80 5.28
C ALA A 186 -10.40 0.53 6.01
N TYR A 187 -11.30 0.68 6.97
CA TYR A 187 -11.94 -0.44 7.65
C TYR A 187 -13.40 -0.56 7.20
N VAL A 188 -13.71 -1.63 6.48
CA VAL A 188 -14.94 -1.77 5.71
C VAL A 188 -15.78 -2.92 6.25
N SER A 189 -17.07 -2.64 6.48
CA SER A 189 -18.08 -3.63 6.90
C SER A 189 -17.68 -4.43 8.15
N ASP A 190 -16.97 -3.78 9.09
CA ASP A 190 -16.41 -4.36 10.32
C ASP A 190 -15.58 -5.64 10.13
N ARG A 191 -15.07 -5.86 8.91
CA ARG A 191 -14.46 -7.14 8.52
C ARG A 191 -13.15 -6.96 7.79
N TYR A 192 -13.10 -6.07 6.80
CA TYR A 192 -11.95 -5.95 5.92
C TYR A 192 -11.14 -4.73 6.27
N LEU A 193 -9.84 -4.90 6.47
CA LEU A 193 -8.90 -3.78 6.48
C LEU A 193 -8.21 -3.70 5.12
N ILE A 194 -8.34 -2.55 4.46
CA ILE A 194 -7.62 -2.21 3.25
C ILE A 194 -6.50 -1.25 3.63
N THR A 195 -5.26 -1.59 3.28
CA THR A 195 -4.09 -0.71 3.45
C THR A 195 -3.40 -0.54 2.11
N ILE A 196 -3.33 0.69 1.61
CA ILE A 196 -2.52 1.05 0.44
C ILE A 196 -1.34 1.87 0.96
N THR A 197 -0.14 1.32 0.90
CA THR A 197 1.12 2.00 1.26
C THR A 197 1.84 2.42 -0.01
N ILE A 198 2.29 3.67 -0.07
CA ILE A 198 3.06 4.22 -1.19
C ILE A 198 4.40 4.67 -0.63
N ASP A 199 5.50 4.12 -1.14
CA ASP A 199 6.83 4.71 -1.03
C ASP A 199 6.82 6.00 -1.86
N ASP A 200 6.72 7.11 -1.16
CA ASP A 200 6.67 8.43 -1.73
C ASP A 200 8.02 9.13 -1.53
N LYS A 201 9.13 8.51 -1.94
CA LYS A 201 10.35 9.27 -2.22
C LYS A 201 10.21 10.07 -3.53
N PRO A 202 10.76 11.29 -3.62
CA PRO A 202 11.40 12.08 -2.58
C PRO A 202 10.42 13.07 -1.93
N MET A 203 9.28 12.57 -1.46
CA MET A 203 8.20 13.30 -0.79
C MET A 203 7.37 14.17 -1.73
N ARG A 204 6.72 13.54 -2.73
CA ARG A 204 5.83 14.25 -3.66
C ARG A 204 4.55 14.70 -2.98
N PHE A 205 4.08 13.95 -1.99
CA PHE A 205 2.90 14.30 -1.20
C PHE A 205 3.30 15.11 0.03
N THR A 206 2.94 16.39 -0.02
CA THR A 206 3.09 17.37 1.06
C THR A 206 1.85 17.47 1.94
N GLU A 207 0.68 17.10 1.42
CA GLU A 207 -0.60 17.16 2.13
C GLU A 207 -1.41 15.88 1.95
N PRO A 208 -2.23 15.48 2.94
CA PRO A 208 -3.08 14.29 2.86
C PRO A 208 -4.00 14.26 1.64
N ILE A 209 -4.54 15.41 1.23
CA ILE A 209 -5.44 15.52 0.08
C ILE A 209 -4.78 15.07 -1.23
N GLN A 210 -3.48 15.28 -1.38
CA GLN A 210 -2.75 14.87 -2.57
C GLN A 210 -2.61 13.35 -2.64
N VAL A 211 -2.47 12.68 -1.48
CA VAL A 211 -2.48 11.22 -1.39
C VAL A 211 -3.85 10.69 -1.80
N GLU A 212 -4.91 11.32 -1.30
CA GLU A 212 -6.28 10.96 -1.63
C GLU A 212 -6.58 11.12 -3.13
N GLU A 213 -6.24 12.26 -3.73
CA GLU A 213 -6.32 12.47 -5.18
C GLU A 213 -5.49 11.43 -5.95
N PHE A 214 -4.34 11.05 -5.39
CA PHE A 214 -3.51 10.02 -5.96
C PHE A 214 -4.21 8.67 -5.98
N ILE A 215 -4.86 8.22 -4.89
CA ILE A 215 -5.44 6.86 -4.80
C ILE A 215 -6.91 6.74 -5.18
N ASN A 216 -7.65 7.85 -5.35
CA ASN A 216 -9.12 7.83 -5.42
C ASN A 216 -9.64 6.90 -6.53
N ASP A 217 -9.06 7.00 -7.73
CA ASP A 217 -9.44 6.15 -8.86
C ASP A 217 -9.19 4.65 -8.56
N TYR A 218 -8.06 4.32 -7.94
CA TYR A 218 -7.74 2.93 -7.56
C TYR A 218 -8.77 2.38 -6.57
N VAL A 219 -9.04 3.13 -5.49
CA VAL A 219 -9.99 2.71 -4.46
C VAL A 219 -11.40 2.58 -5.02
N SER A 220 -11.79 3.43 -5.98
CA SER A 220 -13.08 3.34 -6.66
C SER A 220 -13.28 2.00 -7.37
N GLN A 221 -12.21 1.37 -7.85
CA GLN A 221 -12.24 0.10 -8.58
C GLN A 221 -12.18 -1.15 -7.68
N ILE A 222 -11.84 -1.03 -6.39
CA ILE A 222 -11.86 -2.16 -5.45
C ILE A 222 -13.27 -2.76 -5.39
N ASN A 223 -13.43 -4.05 -5.65
CA ASN A 223 -14.74 -4.71 -5.65
C ASN A 223 -15.17 -5.12 -4.22
N LEU A 224 -15.27 -4.11 -3.35
CA LEU A 224 -15.80 -4.22 -2.01
C LEU A 224 -16.74 -3.04 -1.77
N THR A 225 -17.91 -3.31 -1.19
CA THR A 225 -18.92 -2.30 -0.89
C THR A 225 -19.16 -2.23 0.62
N GLU A 226 -19.31 -1.01 1.12
CA GLU A 226 -19.84 -0.76 2.46
C GLU A 226 -21.38 -0.76 2.35
N LYS A 227 -22.04 -1.61 3.14
CA LYS A 227 -23.51 -1.70 3.16
C LYS A 227 -24.13 -0.63 4.05
#